data_AF-A0A4Q5UY68-F1
#
_entry.id   AF-A0A4Q5UY68-F1
#
_cell.length_a   1.000
_cell.length_b   1.000
_cell.length_c   1.000
_cell.angle_alpha   90.00
_cell.angle_beta   90.00
_cell.angle_gamma   90.00
#
_symmetry.space_group_name_H-M   'P 1'
#
loop_
_entity.id
_entity.type
_entity.pdbx_description
1 polymer ?
#
loop_
_entity_poly.entity_id
_entity_poly.type
_entity_poly.pdbx_seq_one_letter_code
_entity_poly.pdbx_strand_id
1 'polypeptide(L)'
;MINLMGHKLCYQYILMKKLLAFLSFLLIVMLVFWSCQKETTDDPVVVVPPVVVTPFKILDSLQMITDLQQLSSDAFKGRKAGTAEIILSHELIQNRLRQAGVDSFASGFFQNFTLSGIEHKNLLGFIRGSSKPDEYIVMGAHYDHIGVAAGGDVYNGADDNASGVAAVLA
;
A
#
# COMPACT_ATOMS: atom_id res chain seq x y z
N MET A 1 -40.91 34.48 -52.00
CA MET A 1 -41.49 34.57 -50.64
C MET A 1 -41.24 33.28 -49.84
N ILE A 2 -40.01 32.76 -49.77
CA ILE A 2 -39.72 31.41 -49.19
C ILE A 2 -38.78 31.46 -47.97
N ASN A 3 -38.11 32.58 -47.67
CA ASN A 3 -36.98 32.58 -46.73
C ASN A 3 -37.27 33.07 -45.28
N LEU A 4 -38.54 33.25 -44.89
CA LEU A 4 -38.88 33.62 -43.50
C LEU A 4 -39.27 32.44 -42.60
N MET A 5 -39.53 31.25 -43.17
CA MET A 5 -40.05 30.11 -42.40
C MET A 5 -38.94 29.28 -41.73
N GLY A 6 -37.74 29.21 -42.35
CA GLY A 6 -36.60 28.46 -41.80
C GLY A 6 -35.98 29.06 -40.53
N HIS A 7 -35.99 30.38 -40.39
CA HIS A 7 -35.36 31.06 -39.25
C HIS A 7 -36.17 30.89 -37.94
N LYS A 8 -37.51 30.81 -38.03
CA LYS A 8 -38.37 30.52 -36.87
C LYS A 8 -38.21 29.08 -36.40
N LEU A 9 -38.09 28.12 -37.33
CA LEU A 9 -37.88 26.71 -37.00
C LEU A 9 -36.51 26.46 -36.35
N CYS A 10 -35.46 27.15 -36.80
CA CYS A 10 -34.13 27.06 -36.22
C CYS A 10 -34.08 27.62 -34.78
N TYR A 11 -34.71 28.77 -34.55
CA TYR A 11 -34.76 29.37 -33.21
C TYR A 11 -35.55 28.50 -32.22
N GLN A 12 -36.70 27.96 -32.64
CA GLN A 12 -37.50 27.04 -31.82
C GLN A 12 -36.73 25.75 -31.51
N TYR A 13 -35.96 25.21 -32.47
CA TYR A 13 -35.14 24.03 -32.27
C TYR A 13 -33.98 24.26 -31.28
N ILE A 14 -33.29 25.41 -31.37
CA ILE A 14 -32.23 25.79 -30.43
C ILE A 14 -32.81 26.01 -29.02
N LEU A 15 -33.96 26.68 -28.93
CA LEU A 15 -34.64 26.91 -27.66
C LEU A 15 -35.08 25.59 -27.00
N MET A 16 -35.65 24.67 -27.78
CA MET A 16 -36.09 23.37 -27.29
C MET A 16 -34.89 22.50 -26.84
N LYS A 17 -33.78 22.50 -27.58
CA LYS A 17 -32.55 21.81 -27.16
C LYS A 17 -31.96 22.35 -25.85
N LYS A 18 -31.96 23.68 -25.67
CA LYS A 18 -31.52 24.30 -24.41
C LYS A 18 -32.45 23.96 -23.25
N LEU A 19 -33.77 23.92 -23.49
CA LEU A 19 -34.75 23.52 -22.49
C LEU A 19 -34.60 22.04 -22.09
N LEU A 20 -34.41 21.15 -23.07
CA LEU A 20 -34.13 19.73 -22.81
C LEU A 20 -32.83 19.54 -22.02
N ALA A 21 -31.75 20.24 -22.39
CA ALA A 21 -30.48 20.18 -21.67
C ALA A 21 -30.61 20.67 -20.21
N PHE A 22 -31.37 21.76 -19.99
CA PHE A 22 -31.64 22.28 -18.65
C PHE A 22 -32.49 21.32 -17.81
N LEU A 23 -33.55 20.73 -18.40
CA LEU A 23 -34.38 19.72 -17.73
C LEU A 23 -33.57 18.46 -17.38
N SER A 24 -32.68 18.00 -18.26
CA SER A 24 -31.80 16.86 -17.95
C SER A 24 -30.80 17.17 -16.84
N PHE A 25 -30.27 18.41 -16.77
CA PHE A 25 -29.39 18.83 -15.69
C PHE A 25 -30.14 18.88 -14.35
N LEU A 26 -31.37 19.42 -14.34
CA LEU A 26 -32.21 19.49 -13.14
C LEU A 26 -32.57 18.08 -12.62
N LEU A 27 -32.82 17.13 -13.52
CA LEU A 27 -33.11 15.73 -13.18
C LEU A 27 -31.89 15.04 -12.54
N ILE A 28 -30.69 15.24 -13.08
CA ILE A 28 -29.45 14.68 -12.50
C ILE A 28 -29.20 15.25 -11.11
N VAL A 29 -29.39 16.56 -10.92
CA VAL A 29 -29.24 17.20 -9.60
C VAL A 29 -30.24 16.60 -8.60
N MET A 30 -31.51 16.41 -8.98
CA MET A 30 -32.49 15.76 -8.10
C MET A 30 -32.12 14.30 -7.75
N LEU A 31 -31.58 13.53 -8.69
CA LEU A 31 -31.15 12.14 -8.42
C LEU A 31 -29.98 12.07 -7.43
N VAL A 32 -29.06 13.04 -7.45
CA VAL A 32 -27.94 13.11 -6.49
C VAL A 32 -28.45 13.40 -5.07
N PHE A 33 -29.50 14.20 -4.91
CA PHE A 33 -30.05 14.53 -3.59
C PHE A 33 -30.96 13.43 -3.01
N TRP A 34 -31.50 12.50 -3.81
CA TRP A 34 -32.34 11.40 -3.30
C TRP A 34 -31.52 10.22 -2.76
N SER A 35 -30.23 10.13 -3.08
CA SER A 35 -29.40 8.97 -2.70
C SER A 35 -28.96 8.93 -1.23
N CYS A 36 -29.43 9.85 -0.38
CA CYS A 36 -29.15 9.85 1.06
C CYS A 36 -30.44 9.92 1.89
N GLN A 37 -31.18 8.80 1.93
CA GLN A 37 -31.98 8.49 3.11
C GLN A 37 -31.20 7.44 3.91
N LYS A 38 -30.53 7.90 4.97
CA LYS A 38 -29.92 7.02 5.96
C LYS A 38 -31.07 6.42 6.78
N GLU A 39 -31.39 5.15 6.56
CA GLU A 39 -32.19 4.40 7.52
C GLU A 39 -31.43 4.33 8.84
N THR A 40 -31.98 4.95 9.88
CA THR A 40 -31.58 4.69 11.26
C THR A 40 -32.44 3.55 11.76
N THR A 41 -31.99 2.32 11.54
CA THR A 41 -32.50 1.19 12.31
C THR A 41 -31.86 1.28 13.69
N ASP A 42 -32.68 1.52 14.72
CA ASP A 42 -32.28 1.34 16.12
C ASP A 42 -32.02 -0.16 16.33
N ASP A 43 -30.77 -0.58 16.11
CA ASP A 43 -30.34 -1.93 16.47
C ASP A 43 -30.42 -2.11 17.99
N PRO A 44 -30.90 -3.26 18.47
CA PRO A 44 -30.98 -3.54 19.89
C PRO A 44 -29.58 -3.46 20.51
N VAL A 45 -29.47 -2.68 21.58
CA VAL A 45 -28.24 -2.53 22.37
C VAL A 45 -27.89 -3.87 23.01
N VAL A 46 -27.08 -4.66 22.32
CA VAL A 46 -26.43 -5.83 22.90
C VAL A 46 -25.40 -5.29 23.88
N VAL A 47 -25.64 -5.50 25.18
CA VAL A 47 -24.67 -5.18 26.23
C VAL A 47 -23.54 -6.19 26.13
N VAL A 48 -22.56 -5.89 25.28
CA VAL A 48 -21.31 -6.64 25.22
C VAL A 48 -20.51 -6.27 26.47
N PRO A 49 -19.99 -7.24 27.24
CA PRO A 49 -19.11 -6.94 28.36
C PRO A 49 -17.94 -6.07 27.86
N PRO A 50 -17.36 -5.21 28.72
CA PRO A 50 -16.25 -4.36 28.32
C PRO A 50 -15.11 -5.25 27.81
N VAL A 51 -14.90 -5.20 26.49
CA VAL A 51 -13.72 -5.77 25.87
C VAL A 51 -12.55 -5.03 26.49
N VAL A 52 -11.70 -5.74 27.21
CA VAL A 52 -10.44 -5.20 27.70
C VAL A 52 -9.57 -4.98 26.46
N VAL A 53 -9.68 -3.81 25.86
CA VAL A 53 -8.82 -3.40 24.76
C VAL A 53 -7.49 -3.05 25.40
N THR A 54 -6.61 -4.05 25.53
CA THR A 54 -5.19 -3.74 25.72
C THR A 54 -4.76 -2.86 24.55
N PRO A 55 -4.04 -1.75 24.76
CA PRO A 55 -3.55 -0.92 23.67
C PRO A 55 -2.63 -1.77 22.79
N PHE A 56 -3.18 -2.33 21.72
CA PHE A 56 -2.38 -2.87 20.64
C PHE A 56 -1.71 -1.66 20.00
N LYS A 57 -0.39 -1.69 19.84
CA LYS A 57 0.31 -0.69 19.06
C LYS A 57 -0.23 -0.82 17.63
N ILE A 58 -1.12 0.08 17.25
CA ILE A 58 -1.69 0.10 15.91
C ILE A 58 -0.52 0.23 14.93
N LEU A 59 -0.56 -0.59 13.89
CA LEU A 59 0.38 -0.60 12.76
C LEU A 59 0.87 0.81 12.44
N ASP A 60 2.19 1.04 12.49
CA ASP A 60 2.76 2.33 12.16
C ASP A 60 2.79 2.51 10.64
N SER A 61 1.64 2.86 10.08
CA SER A 61 1.46 3.02 8.63
C SER A 61 2.38 4.08 8.03
N LEU A 62 2.78 5.10 8.80
CA LEU A 62 3.70 6.13 8.33
C LEU A 62 5.11 5.56 8.18
N GLN A 63 5.58 4.83 9.19
CA GLN A 63 6.88 4.16 9.12
C GLN A 63 6.88 3.06 8.05
N MET A 64 5.79 2.31 7.90
CA MET A 64 5.61 1.31 6.84
C MET A 64 5.78 1.93 5.45
N ILE A 65 5.07 3.04 5.16
CA ILE A 65 5.20 3.74 3.87
C ILE A 65 6.60 4.33 3.69
N THR A 66 7.24 4.80 4.76
CA THR A 66 8.63 5.28 4.71
C THR A 66 9.59 4.17 4.31
N ASP A 67 9.48 3.00 4.93
CA ASP A 67 10.34 1.84 4.64
C ASP A 67 10.13 1.36 3.19
N LEU A 68 8.87 1.29 2.73
CA LEU A 68 8.52 0.97 1.34
C LEU A 68 9.17 1.96 0.37
N GLN A 69 8.96 3.26 0.58
CA GLN A 69 9.48 4.31 -0.29
C GLN A 69 11.00 4.29 -0.39
N GLN A 70 11.70 4.05 0.73
CA GLN A 70 13.16 3.97 0.74
C GLN A 70 13.65 2.74 -0.03
N LEU A 71 13.16 1.55 0.33
CA LEU A 71 13.55 0.31 -0.32
C LEU A 71 13.27 0.35 -1.81
N SER A 72 12.14 0.92 -2.23
CA SER A 72 11.74 1.04 -3.63
C SER A 72 12.24 2.32 -4.31
N SER A 73 13.25 3.01 -3.79
CA SER A 73 13.81 4.22 -4.41
C SER A 73 14.86 3.89 -5.47
N ASP A 74 15.08 4.81 -6.42
CA ASP A 74 16.14 4.66 -7.43
C ASP A 74 17.54 4.57 -6.81
N ALA A 75 17.72 5.12 -5.60
CA ALA A 75 18.97 5.00 -4.84
C ALA A 75 19.33 3.54 -4.52
N PHE A 76 18.33 2.66 -4.39
CA PHE A 76 18.51 1.23 -4.11
C PHE A 76 18.64 0.38 -5.38
N LYS A 77 18.50 0.98 -6.56
CA LYS A 77 18.71 0.38 -7.89
C LYS A 77 18.14 -1.04 -8.06
N GLY A 78 16.94 -1.27 -7.53
CA GLY A 78 16.27 -2.57 -7.62
C GLY A 78 16.95 -3.70 -6.87
N ARG A 79 17.83 -3.41 -5.90
CA ARG A 79 18.31 -4.34 -4.86
C ARG A 79 18.73 -5.71 -5.41
N LYS A 80 19.48 -5.72 -6.50
CA LYS A 80 19.93 -6.99 -7.09
C LYS A 80 20.95 -7.67 -6.18
N ALA A 81 20.76 -8.97 -5.96
CA ALA A 81 21.74 -9.75 -5.22
C ALA A 81 23.14 -9.66 -5.86
N GLY A 82 24.17 -9.54 -5.01
CA GLY A 82 25.56 -9.40 -5.44
C GLY A 82 25.97 -7.99 -5.89
N THR A 83 25.10 -6.98 -5.82
CA THR A 83 25.49 -5.57 -6.07
C THR A 83 25.82 -4.83 -4.78
N ALA A 84 26.32 -3.60 -4.89
CA ALA A 84 26.57 -2.77 -3.71
C ALA A 84 25.25 -2.31 -3.04
N GLU A 85 24.19 -2.10 -3.84
CA GLU A 85 22.93 -1.54 -3.35
C GLU A 85 22.11 -2.52 -2.49
N ILE A 86 22.35 -3.83 -2.59
CA ILE A 86 21.76 -4.80 -1.64
C ILE A 86 22.24 -4.55 -0.21
N ILE A 87 23.44 -3.98 -0.04
CA ILE A 87 24.00 -3.65 1.28
C ILE A 87 23.18 -2.54 1.95
N LEU A 88 22.68 -1.57 1.17
CA LEU A 88 21.78 -0.53 1.68
C LEU A 88 20.50 -1.14 2.27
N SER A 89 20.00 -2.21 1.63
CA SER A 89 18.83 -2.95 2.10
C SER A 89 19.14 -3.69 3.40
N HIS A 90 20.32 -4.29 3.51
CA HIS A 90 20.76 -4.94 4.74
C HIS A 90 20.80 -3.97 5.93
N GLU A 91 21.41 -2.80 5.73
CA GLU A 91 21.55 -1.78 6.76
C GLU A 91 20.19 -1.22 7.18
N LEU A 92 19.33 -0.88 6.22
CA LEU A 92 17.99 -0.39 6.49
C LEU A 92 17.19 -1.40 7.32
N ILE A 93 17.07 -2.64 6.84
CA ILE A 93 16.23 -3.66 7.49
C ILE A 93 16.78 -4.01 8.88
N GLN A 94 18.10 -4.15 9.02
CA GLN A 94 18.72 -4.41 10.32
C GLN A 94 18.44 -3.27 11.31
N ASN A 95 18.56 -2.02 10.88
CA ASN A 95 18.28 -0.86 11.72
C ASN A 95 16.81 -0.78 12.11
N ARG A 96 15.90 -1.07 11.18
CA ARG A 96 14.45 -1.09 11.42
C ARG A 96 14.06 -2.18 12.42
N LEU A 97 14.61 -3.40 12.31
CA LEU A 97 14.41 -4.46 13.30
C LEU A 97 14.84 -4.01 14.70
N ARG A 98 16.02 -3.37 14.83
CA ARG A 98 16.48 -2.83 16.11
C ARG A 98 15.57 -1.73 16.65
N GLN A 99 15.10 -0.82 15.80
CA GLN A 99 14.18 0.25 16.20
C GLN A 99 12.81 -0.29 16.64
N ALA A 100 12.38 -1.41 16.06
CA ALA A 100 11.18 -2.14 16.48
C ALA A 100 11.37 -2.92 17.78
N GLY A 101 12.58 -2.94 18.36
CA GLY A 101 12.89 -3.70 19.58
C GLY A 101 12.99 -5.21 19.33
N VAL A 102 13.28 -5.62 18.10
CA VAL A 102 13.45 -7.02 17.73
C VAL A 102 14.91 -7.42 17.88
N ASP A 103 15.15 -8.51 18.61
CA ASP A 103 16.49 -9.06 18.81
C ASP A 103 16.96 -9.85 17.57
N SER A 104 18.27 -10.10 17.50
CA SER A 104 18.82 -11.00 16.47
C SER A 104 18.50 -12.45 16.76
N PHE A 105 18.43 -13.29 15.72
CA PHE A 105 18.32 -14.74 15.88
C PHE A 105 19.69 -15.42 16.00
N ALA A 106 19.84 -16.37 16.93
CA ALA A 106 21.06 -17.15 17.13
C ALA A 106 22.34 -16.29 17.22
N SER A 107 23.24 -16.39 16.23
CA SER A 107 24.55 -15.72 16.22
C SER A 107 24.53 -14.27 15.70
N GLY A 108 23.38 -13.76 15.25
CA GLY A 108 23.26 -12.38 14.75
C GLY A 108 22.13 -12.21 13.74
N PHE A 109 21.96 -10.99 13.23
CA PHE A 109 20.90 -10.71 12.25
C PHE A 109 21.12 -11.39 10.90
N PHE A 110 22.35 -11.78 10.57
CA PHE A 110 22.69 -12.33 9.26
C PHE A 110 22.89 -13.85 9.33
N GLN A 111 22.20 -14.54 8.42
CA GLN A 111 22.51 -15.93 8.07
C GLN A 111 23.03 -15.95 6.63
N ASN A 112 24.31 -16.24 6.46
CA ASN A 112 24.93 -16.25 5.14
C ASN A 112 24.65 -17.57 4.40
N PHE A 113 24.52 -17.50 3.08
CA PHE A 113 24.44 -18.66 2.21
C PHE A 113 24.99 -18.33 0.81
N THR A 114 25.44 -19.35 0.09
CA THR A 114 25.95 -19.20 -1.27
C THR A 114 24.94 -19.79 -2.27
N LEU A 115 24.59 -19.04 -3.30
CA LEU A 115 23.77 -19.52 -4.41
C LEU A 115 24.43 -19.13 -5.72
N SER A 116 24.64 -20.10 -6.62
CA SER A 116 25.27 -19.87 -7.93
C SER A 116 26.62 -19.13 -7.86
N GLY A 117 27.40 -19.37 -6.79
CA GLY A 117 28.70 -18.72 -6.57
C GLY A 117 28.64 -17.28 -6.07
N ILE A 118 27.46 -16.77 -5.75
CA ILE A 118 27.25 -15.45 -5.14
C ILE A 118 26.95 -15.65 -3.65
N GLU A 119 27.56 -14.84 -2.80
CA GLU A 119 27.26 -14.79 -1.37
C GLU A 119 26.02 -13.94 -1.11
N HIS A 120 25.06 -14.51 -0.38
CA HIS A 120 23.80 -13.90 0.03
C HIS A 120 23.66 -13.92 1.55
N LYS A 121 22.72 -13.12 2.08
CA LYS A 121 22.47 -13.05 3.53
C LYS A 121 20.96 -13.05 3.80
N ASN A 122 20.42 -13.97 4.57
CA ASN A 122 19.11 -13.76 5.16
C ASN A 122 19.22 -12.80 6.33
N LEU A 123 18.19 -11.99 6.56
CA LEU A 123 18.04 -11.11 7.72
C LEU A 123 16.99 -11.68 8.66
N LEU A 124 17.40 -12.00 9.89
CA LEU A 124 16.58 -12.72 10.86
C LEU A 124 16.41 -11.88 12.12
N GLY A 125 15.17 -11.47 12.38
CA GLY A 125 14.73 -10.94 13.67
C GLY A 125 14.06 -12.03 14.51
N PHE A 126 14.15 -11.93 15.83
CA PHE A 126 13.59 -12.90 16.76
C PHE A 126 12.91 -12.21 17.95
N ILE A 127 11.71 -12.67 18.25
CA ILE A 127 10.99 -12.32 19.47
C ILE A 127 10.71 -13.63 20.21
N ARG A 128 11.27 -13.79 21.41
CA ARG A 128 11.09 -15.01 22.19
C ARG A 128 9.67 -15.09 22.73
N GLY A 129 8.98 -16.20 22.45
CA GLY A 129 7.67 -16.48 23.03
C GLY A 129 7.72 -16.53 24.55
N SER A 130 6.75 -15.90 25.22
CA SER A 130 6.71 -15.81 26.69
C SER A 130 6.20 -17.08 27.35
N SER A 131 5.18 -17.73 26.77
CA SER A 131 4.55 -18.95 27.31
C SER A 131 5.01 -20.23 26.62
N LYS A 132 5.37 -20.15 25.34
CA LYS A 132 5.78 -21.29 24.50
C LYS A 132 7.06 -20.97 23.73
N PRO A 133 8.21 -20.89 24.41
CA PRO A 133 9.45 -20.41 23.80
C PRO A 133 10.04 -21.31 22.71
N ASP A 134 9.56 -22.56 22.61
CA ASP A 134 10.03 -23.56 21.65
C ASP A 134 9.08 -23.75 20.45
N GLU A 135 7.96 -23.01 20.41
CA GLU A 135 7.07 -22.92 19.25
C GLU A 135 7.39 -21.67 18.43
N TYR A 136 7.45 -21.81 17.11
CA TYR A 136 7.88 -20.74 16.21
C TYR A 136 6.75 -20.34 15.25
N ILE A 137 6.57 -19.03 15.09
CA ILE A 137 5.82 -18.43 13.99
C ILE A 137 6.84 -17.69 13.11
N VAL A 138 6.86 -18.02 11.82
CA VAL A 138 7.77 -17.39 10.86
C VAL A 138 6.97 -16.49 9.95
N MET A 139 7.37 -15.22 9.90
CA MET A 139 6.88 -14.23 8.94
C MET A 139 8.08 -13.74 8.13
N GLY A 140 7.88 -13.47 6.84
CA GLY A 140 8.99 -13.06 6.00
C GLY A 140 8.55 -12.48 4.66
N ALA A 141 9.50 -11.79 4.04
CA ALA A 141 9.46 -11.27 2.69
C ALA A 141 10.87 -11.33 2.12
N HIS A 142 11.02 -11.41 0.80
CA HIS A 142 12.34 -11.20 0.18
C HIS A 142 12.55 -9.71 -0.04
N TYR A 143 13.79 -9.28 0.04
CA TYR A 143 14.14 -7.85 -0.04
C TYR A 143 15.03 -7.54 -1.25
N ASP A 144 15.53 -8.54 -1.96
CA ASP A 144 16.18 -8.38 -3.25
C ASP A 144 15.16 -8.21 -4.38
N HIS A 145 15.61 -7.67 -5.52
CA HIS A 145 14.82 -7.59 -6.75
C HIS A 145 15.71 -7.65 -8.00
N ILE A 146 15.15 -7.41 -9.19
CA ILE A 146 15.79 -7.67 -10.49
C ILE A 146 17.01 -6.77 -10.77
N GLY A 147 17.01 -5.55 -10.22
CA GLY A 147 18.06 -4.55 -10.48
C GLY A 147 17.71 -3.55 -11.57
N VAL A 148 18.71 -3.21 -12.40
CA VAL A 148 18.59 -2.22 -13.48
C VAL A 148 18.51 -2.95 -14.83
N ALA A 149 17.55 -2.54 -15.67
CA ALA A 149 17.38 -3.03 -17.03
C ALA A 149 18.57 -2.65 -17.92
N ALA A 150 18.74 -3.35 -19.05
CA ALA A 150 19.77 -3.00 -20.03
C ALA A 150 19.61 -1.57 -20.59
N GLY A 151 18.38 -1.03 -20.61
CA GLY A 151 18.06 0.34 -21.02
C GLY A 151 18.31 1.41 -19.96
N GLY A 152 18.70 1.02 -18.73
CA GLY A 152 18.95 1.94 -17.62
C GLY A 152 17.76 2.14 -16.67
N ASP A 153 16.57 1.66 -17.03
CA ASP A 153 15.40 1.71 -16.15
C ASP A 153 15.62 0.87 -14.89
N VAL A 154 15.26 1.43 -13.73
CA VAL A 154 15.34 0.72 -12.46
C VAL A 154 14.08 -0.10 -12.25
N TYR A 155 14.25 -1.38 -11.92
CA TYR A 155 13.14 -2.21 -11.44
C TYR A 155 13.04 -2.07 -9.91
N ASN A 156 12.34 -1.03 -9.46
CA ASN A 156 12.29 -0.63 -8.05
C ASN A 156 11.67 -1.68 -7.13
N GLY A 157 10.87 -2.64 -7.64
CA GLY A 157 10.34 -3.73 -6.84
C GLY A 157 9.52 -3.25 -5.64
N ALA A 158 8.62 -2.29 -5.88
CA ALA A 158 7.78 -1.71 -4.82
C ALA A 158 6.78 -2.74 -4.28
N ASP A 159 6.04 -3.40 -5.17
CA ASP A 159 5.11 -4.47 -4.82
C ASP A 159 5.83 -5.82 -4.66
N ASP A 160 6.88 -6.04 -5.45
CA ASP A 160 7.72 -7.24 -5.43
C ASP A 160 9.15 -6.87 -4.99
N ASN A 161 9.51 -6.94 -3.71
CA ASN A 161 8.65 -7.20 -2.56
C ASN A 161 9.00 -6.23 -1.41
N ALA A 162 9.29 -4.97 -1.76
CA ALA A 162 9.52 -3.93 -0.76
C ALA A 162 8.28 -3.72 0.13
N SER A 163 7.08 -3.90 -0.42
CA SER A 163 5.81 -3.82 0.32
C SER A 163 5.72 -4.88 1.42
N GLY A 164 6.08 -6.13 1.13
CA GLY A 164 6.10 -7.20 2.13
C GLY A 164 7.16 -6.98 3.20
N VAL A 165 8.34 -6.48 2.83
CA VAL A 165 9.39 -6.13 3.80
C VAL A 165 8.89 -5.02 4.73
N ALA A 166 8.31 -3.96 4.17
CA ALA A 166 7.73 -2.87 4.96
C ALA A 166 6.62 -3.36 5.90
N ALA A 167 5.74 -4.25 5.43
CA ALA A 167 4.68 -4.82 6.24
C ALA A 167 5.19 -5.67 7.41
N VAL A 168 6.29 -6.41 7.24
CA VAL A 168 6.92 -7.18 8.33
C VAL A 168 7.58 -6.28 9.38
N LEU A 169 8.01 -5.07 8.99
CA LEU A 169 8.72 -4.12 9.86
C LEU A 169 7.84 -3.12 10.63
N ALA A 170 6.56 -3.03 10.28
CA ALA A 170 5.62 -2.02 10.77
C ALA A 170 4.93 -2.39 12.10
#